data_AF-F4PW68-F1
#
_entry.id   AF-F4PW68-F1
#
_cell.length_a   1.000
_cell.length_b   1.000
_cell.length_c   1.000
_cell.angle_alpha   90.00
_cell.angle_beta   90.00
_cell.angle_gamma   90.00
#
_symmetry.space_group_name_H-M   'P 1'
#
loop_
_entity.id
_entity.type
_entity.pdbx_description
1 polymer ?
#
loop_
_entity_poly.entity_id
_entity_poly.type
_entity_poly.pdbx_seq_one_letter_code
_entity_poly.pdbx_strand_id
1 'polypeptide(L)'
;MMMSSQENAEQYESLGLKDLNRLNNDLLLRVVQKCSPNQLMSVENRLASTGRRLDTNELWHKHVIQTFPNSESMNIFGDSWKQLYADLEKKNQERQLKVGMRLREKYDNSNIEKKSKQIKVIDPRARPVPRKFTSSPTTSRTYTSSSSSSSSPRSSSSSSSSYSSSSTSSSSNSNAGIKARLNDAKPSGRLMAKVLKEHKKSGPKPQGNVKVTLFKQ
;
A
#
# COMPACT_ATOMS: atom_id res chain seq x y z
N MET A 1 6.30 25.63 -7.99
CA MET A 1 7.67 25.23 -8.39
C MET A 1 7.65 23.74 -8.68
N MET A 2 7.30 23.37 -9.91
CA MET A 2 7.39 21.99 -10.39
C MET A 2 8.80 21.87 -10.99
N MET A 3 9.72 21.30 -10.22
CA MET A 3 11.05 20.98 -10.72
C MET A 3 10.94 19.78 -11.68
N SER A 4 11.50 19.99 -12.87
CA SER A 4 11.45 19.17 -14.06
C SER A 4 12.02 17.76 -13.83
N SER A 5 11.19 16.74 -13.99
CA SER A 5 11.64 15.33 -14.04
C SER A 5 12.46 14.98 -15.29
N GLN A 6 12.74 15.95 -16.17
CA GLN A 6 13.37 15.75 -17.47
C GLN A 6 14.90 15.80 -17.42
N GLU A 7 15.52 16.44 -16.42
CA GLU A 7 17.00 16.57 -16.37
C GLU A 7 17.73 15.33 -15.82
N ASN A 8 17.02 14.38 -15.20
CA ASN A 8 17.66 13.16 -14.69
C ASN A 8 17.86 12.07 -15.76
N ALA A 9 17.34 12.25 -16.98
CA ALA A 9 17.52 11.27 -18.05
C ALA A 9 18.87 11.41 -18.77
N GLU A 10 19.45 12.60 -18.81
CA GLU A 10 20.70 12.88 -19.56
C GLU A 10 21.96 12.59 -18.73
N GLN A 11 21.88 12.53 -17.40
CA GLN A 11 23.04 12.23 -16.56
C GLN A 11 23.50 10.75 -16.58
N TYR A 12 22.72 9.83 -17.17
CA TYR A 12 23.11 8.42 -17.29
C TYR A 12 23.73 8.05 -18.66
N GLU A 13 23.85 9.00 -19.59
CA GLU A 13 24.61 8.76 -20.83
C GLU A 13 26.15 8.72 -20.61
N SER A 14 26.61 9.16 -19.43
CA SER A 14 28.03 9.26 -19.08
C SER A 14 28.61 8.04 -18.36
N LEU A 15 27.89 6.91 -18.25
CA LEU A 15 28.53 5.63 -17.95
C LEU A 15 29.05 5.05 -19.26
N GLY A 16 30.29 5.41 -19.61
CA GLY A 16 31.02 5.16 -20.88
C GLY A 16 31.03 3.71 -21.40
N LEU A 17 29.86 3.20 -21.77
CA LEU A 17 29.62 1.86 -22.32
C LEU A 17 29.31 1.92 -23.82
N LYS A 18 29.78 2.96 -24.53
CA LYS A 18 29.60 3.10 -25.99
C LYS A 18 30.24 1.92 -26.76
N ASP A 19 31.17 1.21 -26.14
CA ASP A 19 31.90 0.08 -26.75
C ASP A 19 31.38 -1.31 -26.34
N LEU A 20 30.20 -1.45 -25.72
CA LEU A 20 29.62 -2.77 -25.40
C LEU A 20 29.54 -3.70 -26.63
N ASN A 21 29.34 -3.12 -27.81
CA ASN A 21 29.26 -3.83 -29.07
C ASN A 21 30.62 -4.43 -29.53
N ARG A 22 31.75 -3.89 -29.04
CA ARG A 22 33.09 -4.37 -29.38
C ARG A 22 33.59 -5.49 -28.45
N LEU A 23 32.95 -5.67 -27.29
CA LEU A 23 33.34 -6.70 -26.32
C LEU A 23 32.95 -8.10 -26.79
N ASN A 24 33.78 -9.09 -26.50
CA ASN A 24 33.46 -10.51 -26.69
C ASN A 24 32.25 -10.93 -25.83
N ASN A 25 31.42 -11.87 -26.33
CA ASN A 25 30.24 -12.40 -25.63
C ASN A 25 30.57 -12.89 -24.22
N ASP A 26 31.72 -13.55 -24.04
CA ASP A 26 32.12 -14.11 -22.75
C ASP A 26 32.42 -13.03 -21.70
N LEU A 27 33.11 -11.97 -22.12
CA LEU A 27 33.41 -10.82 -21.25
C LEU A 27 32.12 -10.08 -20.91
N LEU A 28 31.26 -9.91 -21.91
CA LEU A 28 29.98 -9.27 -21.74
C LEU A 28 29.11 -10.05 -20.75
N LEU A 29 29.03 -11.38 -20.86
CA LEU A 29 28.28 -12.23 -19.94
C LEU A 29 28.78 -12.12 -18.50
N ARG A 30 30.11 -12.07 -18.27
CA ARG A 30 30.69 -11.86 -16.92
C ARG A 30 30.35 -10.50 -16.32
N VAL A 31 30.33 -9.45 -17.13
CA VAL A 31 29.95 -8.11 -16.69
C VAL A 31 28.46 -8.09 -16.35
N VAL A 32 27.63 -8.63 -17.25
CA VAL A 32 26.17 -8.68 -17.13
C VAL A 32 25.74 -9.53 -15.92
N GLN A 33 26.49 -10.57 -15.56
CA GLN A 33 26.28 -11.35 -14.33
C GLN A 33 26.36 -10.55 -13.02
N LYS A 34 27.00 -9.38 -13.04
CA LYS A 34 27.15 -8.50 -11.86
C LYS A 34 26.16 -7.33 -11.89
N CYS A 35 25.39 -7.18 -12.96
CA CYS A 35 24.43 -6.09 -13.09
C CYS A 35 23.21 -6.29 -12.18
N SER A 36 22.61 -5.17 -11.78
CA SER A 36 21.26 -5.19 -11.21
C SER A 36 20.21 -5.49 -12.30
N PRO A 37 18.99 -5.93 -11.95
CA PRO A 37 17.92 -6.20 -12.92
C PRO A 37 17.62 -5.01 -13.85
N ASN A 38 17.62 -3.79 -13.32
CA ASN A 38 17.39 -2.57 -14.11
C ASN A 38 18.53 -2.28 -15.09
N GLN A 39 19.77 -2.53 -14.67
CA GLN A 39 20.94 -2.42 -15.54
C GLN A 39 20.93 -3.50 -16.62
N LEU A 40 20.60 -4.75 -16.26
CA LEU A 40 20.47 -5.88 -17.17
C LEU A 40 19.45 -5.57 -18.27
N MET A 41 18.27 -5.04 -17.90
CA MET A 41 17.23 -4.63 -18.84
C MET A 41 17.72 -3.55 -19.80
N SER A 42 18.46 -2.57 -19.28
CA SER A 42 19.02 -1.49 -20.09
C SER A 42 20.07 -2.01 -21.09
N VAL A 43 20.92 -2.94 -20.66
CA VAL A 43 21.93 -3.57 -21.52
C VAL A 43 21.26 -4.42 -22.60
N GLU A 44 20.25 -5.22 -22.26
CA GLU A 44 19.49 -6.01 -23.23
C GLU A 44 18.81 -5.15 -24.29
N ASN A 45 18.15 -4.07 -23.90
CA ASN A 45 17.48 -3.18 -24.83
C ASN A 45 18.49 -2.53 -25.80
N ARG A 46 19.68 -2.18 -25.31
CA ARG A 46 20.78 -1.68 -26.14
C ARG A 46 21.31 -2.75 -27.10
N LEU A 47 21.54 -3.97 -26.63
CA LEU A 47 22.04 -5.06 -27.47
C LEU A 47 21.02 -5.48 -28.53
N ALA A 48 19.74 -5.52 -28.17
CA ALA A 48 18.63 -5.76 -29.09
C ALA A 48 18.61 -4.74 -30.23
N SER A 49 18.88 -3.45 -29.94
CA SER A 49 18.97 -2.41 -30.98
C SER A 49 20.14 -2.61 -31.94
N THR A 50 21.21 -3.29 -31.51
CA THR A 50 22.36 -3.64 -32.36
C THR A 50 22.19 -5.00 -33.07
N GLY A 51 21.10 -5.73 -32.79
CA GLY A 51 20.86 -7.06 -33.35
C GLY A 51 21.67 -8.19 -32.69
N ARG A 52 22.35 -7.91 -31.57
CA ARG A 52 23.11 -8.92 -30.81
C ARG A 52 22.20 -9.51 -29.74
N ARG A 53 22.08 -10.84 -29.71
CA ARG A 53 21.28 -11.55 -28.70
C ARG A 53 22.21 -12.25 -27.71
N LEU A 54 21.98 -12.04 -26.41
CA LEU A 54 22.62 -12.80 -25.33
C LEU A 54 21.57 -13.69 -24.68
N ASP A 55 21.99 -14.88 -24.24
CA ASP A 55 21.16 -15.69 -23.37
C ASP A 55 21.28 -15.18 -21.93
N THR A 56 20.27 -14.44 -21.50
CA THR A 56 20.16 -13.83 -20.18
C THR A 56 19.08 -14.49 -19.33
N ASN A 57 18.46 -15.56 -19.83
CA ASN A 57 17.28 -16.15 -19.20
C ASN A 57 17.61 -16.70 -17.80
N GLU A 58 18.78 -17.33 -17.65
CA GLU A 58 19.28 -17.79 -16.35
C GLU A 58 19.59 -16.65 -15.38
N LEU A 59 20.02 -15.49 -15.89
CA LEU A 59 20.29 -14.32 -15.06
C LEU A 59 19.00 -13.74 -14.51
N TRP A 60 17.96 -13.65 -15.33
CA TRP A 60 16.63 -13.26 -14.88
C TRP A 60 16.07 -14.26 -13.86
N HIS A 61 16.23 -15.56 -14.10
CA HIS A 61 15.84 -16.59 -13.14
C HIS A 61 16.50 -16.38 -11.77
N LYS A 62 17.83 -16.16 -11.77
CA LYS A 62 18.59 -15.88 -10.55
C LYS A 62 18.06 -14.64 -9.81
N HIS A 63 17.75 -13.57 -10.53
CA HIS A 63 17.19 -12.36 -9.94
C HIS A 63 15.79 -12.56 -9.37
N VAL A 64 14.96 -13.38 -10.04
CA VAL A 64 13.63 -13.74 -9.53
C VAL A 64 13.76 -14.50 -8.21
N ILE A 65 14.57 -15.56 -8.14
CA ILE A 65 14.76 -16.34 -6.90
C ILE A 65 15.31 -15.45 -5.79
N GLN A 66 16.30 -14.60 -6.09
CA GLN A 66 16.94 -13.75 -5.10
C GLN A 66 15.99 -12.67 -4.53
N THR A 67 15.13 -12.10 -5.38
CA THR A 67 14.24 -10.98 -5.00
C THR A 67 12.90 -11.48 -4.46
N PHE A 68 12.42 -12.61 -4.97
CA PHE A 68 11.12 -13.20 -4.68
C PHE A 68 11.25 -14.71 -4.40
N PRO A 69 11.74 -15.13 -3.22
CA PRO A 69 12.02 -16.54 -2.93
C PRO A 69 10.81 -17.47 -3.06
N ASN A 70 9.58 -16.96 -2.93
CA ASN A 70 8.35 -17.74 -2.99
C ASN A 70 7.72 -17.81 -4.39
N SER A 71 8.37 -17.27 -5.43
CA SER A 71 7.77 -17.17 -6.77
C SER A 71 8.22 -18.27 -7.74
N GLU A 72 9.07 -19.20 -7.33
CA GLU A 72 9.58 -20.28 -8.20
C GLU A 72 8.45 -21.16 -8.75
N SER A 73 7.40 -21.36 -7.96
CA SER A 73 6.19 -22.09 -8.35
C SER A 73 5.25 -21.32 -9.30
N MET A 74 5.50 -20.04 -9.58
CA MET A 74 4.63 -19.26 -10.47
C MET A 74 4.99 -19.39 -11.96
N ASN A 75 6.16 -19.95 -12.31
CA ASN A 75 6.59 -20.07 -13.71
C ASN A 75 6.05 -21.33 -14.44
N ILE A 76 4.88 -21.81 -14.05
CA ILE A 76 4.28 -23.02 -14.65
C ILE A 76 3.79 -22.74 -16.09
N PHE A 77 3.59 -21.48 -16.44
CA PHE A 77 2.95 -21.08 -17.70
C PHE A 77 3.92 -20.94 -18.89
N GLY A 78 5.21 -21.23 -18.71
CA GLY A 78 6.20 -21.16 -19.80
C GLY A 78 6.56 -19.72 -20.20
N ASP A 79 6.31 -18.74 -19.33
CA ASP A 79 6.70 -17.37 -19.55
C ASP A 79 8.22 -17.20 -19.43
N SER A 80 8.79 -16.24 -20.18
CA SER A 80 10.19 -15.87 -20.00
C SER A 80 10.41 -15.36 -18.57
N TRP A 81 11.50 -15.79 -17.92
CA TRP A 81 11.84 -15.33 -16.56
C TRP A 81 11.91 -13.80 -16.45
N LYS A 82 12.27 -13.13 -17.54
CA LYS A 82 12.24 -11.66 -17.66
C LYS A 82 10.84 -11.09 -17.47
N GLN A 83 9.84 -11.68 -18.12
CA GLN A 83 8.45 -11.23 -18.03
C GLN A 83 7.88 -11.49 -16.64
N LEU A 84 8.16 -12.68 -16.08
CA LEU A 84 7.78 -13.00 -14.71
C LEU A 84 8.38 -12.00 -13.70
N TYR A 85 9.66 -11.63 -13.86
CA TYR A 85 10.30 -10.62 -13.02
C TYR A 85 9.57 -9.27 -13.11
N ALA A 86 9.28 -8.80 -14.33
CA ALA A 86 8.58 -7.53 -14.54
C ALA A 86 7.19 -7.50 -13.90
N ASP A 87 6.44 -8.61 -14.00
CA ASP A 87 5.11 -8.73 -13.39
C ASP A 87 5.16 -8.75 -11.86
N LEU A 88 6.14 -9.47 -11.28
CA LEU A 88 6.34 -9.51 -9.84
C LEU A 88 6.77 -8.15 -9.29
N GLU A 89 7.67 -7.46 -10.00
CA GLU A 89 8.12 -6.13 -9.64
C GLU A 89 6.98 -5.12 -9.68
N LYS A 90 6.17 -5.13 -10.74
CA LYS A 90 4.96 -4.31 -10.84
C LYS A 90 4.00 -4.57 -9.67
N LYS A 91 3.70 -5.84 -9.38
CA LYS A 91 2.84 -6.21 -8.22
C LYS A 91 3.44 -5.79 -6.88
N ASN A 92 4.76 -5.77 -6.75
CA ASN A 92 5.43 -5.30 -5.54
C ASN A 92 5.34 -3.78 -5.40
N GLN A 93 5.60 -3.03 -6.48
CA GLN A 93 5.46 -1.58 -6.51
C GLN A 93 4.02 -1.14 -6.20
N GLU A 94 3.02 -1.79 -6.79
CA GLU A 94 1.61 -1.52 -6.48
C GLU A 94 1.28 -1.74 -5.00
N ARG A 95 1.84 -2.80 -4.38
CA ARG A 95 1.66 -3.06 -2.95
C ARG A 95 2.30 -1.97 -2.11
N GLN A 96 3.51 -1.54 -2.43
CA GLN A 96 4.20 -0.46 -1.71
C GLN A 96 3.42 0.86 -1.81
N LEU A 97 2.94 1.22 -3.00
CA LEU A 97 2.12 2.42 -3.20
C LEU A 97 0.82 2.36 -2.39
N LYS A 98 0.11 1.22 -2.40
CA LYS A 98 -1.10 1.03 -1.60
C LYS A 98 -0.84 1.18 -0.10
N VAL A 99 0.28 0.65 0.40
CA VAL A 99 0.68 0.81 1.81
C VAL A 99 0.98 2.27 2.13
N GLY A 100 1.74 2.96 1.27
CA GLY A 100 2.04 4.38 1.43
C GLY A 100 0.80 5.27 1.42
N MET A 101 -0.16 5.00 0.54
CA MET A 101 -1.45 5.71 0.48
C MET A 101 -2.27 5.51 1.74
N ARG A 102 -2.44 4.26 2.22
CA ARG A 102 -3.16 3.96 3.47
C ARG A 102 -2.54 4.68 4.67
N LEU A 103 -1.22 4.75 4.71
CA LEU A 103 -0.52 5.43 5.79
C LEU A 103 -0.75 6.94 5.74
N ARG A 104 -0.67 7.56 4.56
CA ARG A 104 -0.98 8.98 4.36
C ARG A 104 -2.42 9.31 4.74
N GLU A 105 -3.38 8.53 4.27
CA GLU A 105 -4.80 8.68 4.60
C GLU A 105 -5.03 8.62 6.12
N LYS A 106 -4.36 7.71 6.83
CA LYS A 106 -4.43 7.63 8.29
C LYS A 106 -3.93 8.91 8.98
N TYR A 107 -2.82 9.49 8.49
CA TYR A 107 -2.30 10.74 9.04
C TYR A 107 -3.19 11.92 8.73
N ASP A 108 -3.73 12.00 7.51
CA ASP A 108 -4.65 13.06 7.10
C ASP A 108 -5.94 13.01 7.91
N ASN A 109 -6.54 11.83 8.08
CA ASN A 109 -7.71 11.62 8.91
C ASN A 109 -7.46 12.00 10.37
N SER A 110 -6.30 11.62 10.93
CA SER A 110 -5.92 12.02 12.29
C SER A 110 -5.75 13.55 12.42
N ASN A 111 -5.22 14.21 11.40
CA ASN A 111 -5.06 15.67 11.39
C ASN A 111 -6.42 16.38 11.27
N ILE A 112 -7.33 15.86 10.44
CA ILE A 112 -8.71 16.34 10.32
C ILE A 112 -9.43 16.19 11.65
N GLU A 113 -9.31 15.05 12.32
CA GLU A 113 -9.93 14.80 13.62
C GLU A 113 -9.40 15.74 14.72
N LYS A 114 -8.09 16.03 14.73
CA LYS A 114 -7.50 17.02 15.64
C LYS A 114 -8.06 18.42 15.38
N LYS A 115 -8.15 18.82 14.11
CA LYS A 115 -8.70 20.12 13.71
C LYS A 115 -10.19 20.25 13.98
N SER A 116 -10.97 19.18 13.82
CA SER A 116 -12.42 19.21 14.07
C SER A 116 -12.75 19.31 15.56
N LYS A 117 -11.92 18.72 16.43
CA LYS A 117 -12.03 18.82 17.89
C LYS A 117 -11.44 20.11 18.47
N GLN A 118 -10.81 20.95 17.64
CA GLN A 118 -10.21 22.19 18.11
C GLN A 118 -11.31 23.23 18.40
N ILE A 119 -11.52 23.55 19.68
CA ILE A 119 -12.41 24.64 20.11
C ILE A 119 -11.84 25.96 19.58
N LYS A 120 -12.54 26.59 18.65
CA LYS A 120 -12.21 27.94 18.20
C LYS A 120 -12.66 28.91 19.27
N VAL A 121 -11.71 29.61 19.90
CA VAL A 121 -12.02 30.73 20.78
C VAL A 121 -12.61 31.84 19.92
N ILE A 122 -13.91 32.09 20.08
CA ILE A 122 -14.60 33.20 19.42
C ILE A 122 -14.28 34.45 20.23
N ASP A 123 -13.62 35.42 19.61
CA ASP A 123 -13.42 36.72 20.22
C ASP A 123 -14.79 37.43 20.36
N PRO A 124 -15.26 37.69 21.60
CA PRO A 124 -16.57 38.31 21.83
C PRO A 124 -16.67 39.75 21.29
N ARG A 125 -15.54 40.39 20.90
CA ARG A 125 -15.55 41.73 20.28
C ARG A 125 -15.65 41.70 18.76
N ALA A 126 -15.51 40.54 18.11
CA ALA A 126 -15.69 40.41 16.68
C ALA A 126 -17.19 40.43 16.34
N ARG A 127 -17.74 41.63 16.07
CA ARG A 127 -19.11 41.76 15.57
C ARG A 127 -19.27 40.92 14.30
N PRO A 128 -20.31 40.08 14.18
CA PRO A 128 -20.60 39.39 12.94
C PRO A 128 -20.85 40.43 11.85
N VAL A 129 -19.94 40.54 10.89
CA VAL A 129 -20.11 41.42 9.74
C VAL A 129 -21.31 40.90 8.96
N PRO A 130 -22.38 41.70 8.77
CA PRO A 130 -23.53 41.28 7.98
C PRO A 130 -23.03 40.97 6.57
N ARG A 131 -23.24 39.72 6.13
CA ARG A 131 -22.95 39.32 4.75
C ARG A 131 -23.83 40.18 3.86
N LYS A 132 -23.23 41.16 3.16
CA LYS A 132 -23.90 41.88 2.10
C LYS A 132 -24.24 40.85 1.02
N PHE A 133 -25.49 40.44 0.96
CA PHE A 133 -26.07 39.81 -0.22
C PHE A 133 -25.96 40.82 -1.35
N THR A 134 -24.89 40.76 -2.13
CA THR A 134 -24.85 41.43 -3.43
C THR A 134 -25.72 40.59 -4.37
N SER A 135 -27.02 40.84 -4.31
CA SER A 135 -27.94 40.50 -5.39
C SER A 135 -27.46 41.20 -6.65
N SER A 136 -26.89 40.43 -7.58
CA SER A 136 -26.64 40.90 -8.94
C SER A 136 -27.97 41.30 -9.59
N PRO A 137 -28.09 42.49 -10.20
CA PRO A 137 -29.30 42.90 -10.88
C PRO A 137 -29.45 42.17 -12.23
N THR A 138 -30.64 41.62 -12.39
CA THR A 138 -31.24 40.98 -13.57
C THR A 138 -31.16 41.81 -14.85
N THR A 139 -30.86 41.15 -15.98
CA THR A 139 -31.44 41.49 -17.28
C THR A 139 -32.09 40.25 -17.91
N SER A 140 -33.43 40.34 -18.02
CA SER A 140 -34.31 39.77 -19.06
C SER A 140 -34.46 38.24 -19.15
N ARG A 141 -35.52 37.66 -18.54
CA ARG A 141 -36.87 37.40 -19.10
C ARG A 141 -36.93 36.22 -20.09
N THR A 142 -37.42 35.09 -19.58
CA THR A 142 -38.50 34.31 -20.21
C THR A 142 -39.32 33.62 -19.12
N TYR A 143 -40.62 33.76 -19.23
CA TYR A 143 -41.63 33.35 -18.25
C TYR A 143 -42.03 31.90 -18.53
N THR A 144 -42.01 31.05 -17.51
CA THR A 144 -43.07 30.04 -17.28
C THR A 144 -43.25 29.86 -15.78
N SER A 145 -44.50 30.07 -15.36
CA SER A 145 -44.99 30.07 -13.99
C SER A 145 -45.32 28.67 -13.48
N SER A 146 -45.55 28.59 -12.16
CA SER A 146 -46.11 27.51 -11.35
C SER A 146 -45.12 26.41 -10.92
N SER A 147 -45.10 25.89 -9.70
CA SER A 147 -45.61 26.29 -8.37
C SER A 147 -45.12 25.19 -7.42
N SER A 148 -44.75 25.56 -6.19
CA SER A 148 -44.82 24.74 -4.97
C SER A 148 -44.42 23.26 -5.02
N SER A 149 -43.35 22.89 -4.31
CA SER A 149 -43.47 22.16 -3.03
C SER A 149 -42.14 21.54 -2.62
N SER A 150 -41.75 21.86 -1.40
CA SER A 150 -40.73 21.18 -0.62
C SER A 150 -41.06 19.70 -0.45
N SER A 151 -40.15 18.82 -0.83
CA SER A 151 -40.08 17.48 -0.25
C SER A 151 -38.63 16.99 -0.20
N SER A 152 -38.14 16.79 1.02
CA SER A 152 -36.87 16.14 1.31
C SER A 152 -36.89 14.68 0.84
N PRO A 153 -35.82 14.16 0.21
CA PRO A 153 -35.72 12.73 0.01
C PRO A 153 -35.34 12.05 1.34
N ARG A 154 -36.28 11.25 1.88
CA ARG A 154 -35.98 10.23 2.89
C ARG A 154 -35.24 9.10 2.18
N SER A 155 -33.95 8.94 2.46
CA SER A 155 -33.18 7.77 2.07
C SER A 155 -33.68 6.56 2.87
N SER A 156 -34.36 5.64 2.17
CA SER A 156 -34.76 4.34 2.68
C SER A 156 -33.52 3.45 2.83
N SER A 157 -33.35 2.94 4.05
CA SER A 157 -32.42 1.87 4.38
C SER A 157 -32.88 0.56 3.73
N SER A 158 -32.15 0.09 2.73
CA SER A 158 -32.25 -1.29 2.25
C SER A 158 -31.47 -2.21 3.19
N SER A 159 -32.20 -2.89 4.06
CA SER A 159 -31.73 -4.05 4.80
C SER A 159 -31.66 -5.25 3.84
N SER A 160 -30.49 -5.51 3.27
CA SER A 160 -30.18 -6.78 2.60
C SER A 160 -29.50 -7.71 3.61
N SER A 161 -30.28 -8.63 4.20
CA SER A 161 -29.75 -9.76 4.95
C SER A 161 -29.23 -10.82 3.96
N SER A 162 -27.95 -10.73 3.63
CA SER A 162 -27.21 -11.83 3.01
C SER A 162 -26.57 -12.68 4.11
N TYR A 163 -27.21 -13.82 4.34
CA TYR A 163 -26.61 -15.02 4.93
C TYR A 163 -25.54 -15.58 3.99
N SER A 164 -24.62 -16.38 4.55
CA SER A 164 -23.40 -17.01 3.97
C SER A 164 -22.12 -16.22 4.30
N SER A 165 -21.03 -16.78 4.83
CA SER A 165 -20.64 -18.17 5.04
C SER A 165 -19.47 -18.17 6.04
N SER A 166 -19.50 -19.09 7.00
CA SER A 166 -18.40 -19.39 7.90
C SER A 166 -17.22 -19.95 7.12
N SER A 167 -16.11 -19.21 7.04
CA SER A 167 -14.81 -19.72 6.61
C SER A 167 -13.85 -19.70 7.80
N THR A 168 -13.27 -20.87 8.01
CA THR A 168 -12.36 -21.29 9.06
C THR A 168 -11.09 -20.44 9.11
N SER A 169 -10.82 -19.81 10.25
CA SER A 169 -9.54 -19.21 10.57
C SER A 169 -8.54 -20.29 11.02
N SER A 170 -7.63 -20.64 10.13
CA SER A 170 -6.40 -21.36 10.45
C SER A 170 -5.44 -20.41 11.16
N SER A 171 -5.21 -20.67 12.45
CA SER A 171 -4.17 -20.03 13.27
C SER A 171 -2.80 -20.63 12.94
N SER A 172 -2.00 -19.91 12.14
CA SER A 172 -0.59 -20.24 11.95
C SER A 172 0.25 -19.61 13.07
N ASN A 173 0.72 -20.52 13.93
CA ASN A 173 1.76 -20.32 14.93
C ASN A 173 3.00 -19.67 14.30
N SER A 174 3.47 -18.55 14.86
CA SER A 174 4.79 -17.98 14.55
C SER A 174 5.59 -17.84 15.83
N ASN A 175 6.23 -18.96 16.21
CA ASN A 175 7.40 -18.97 17.09
C ASN A 175 8.65 -19.01 16.19
N ALA A 176 9.37 -17.90 16.09
CA ALA A 176 10.77 -17.89 15.72
C ALA A 176 11.42 -16.65 16.31
N GLY A 177 12.20 -16.86 17.36
CA GLY A 177 12.94 -15.81 18.04
C GLY A 177 14.05 -15.24 17.18
N ILE A 178 14.19 -13.92 17.23
CA ILE A 178 15.47 -13.24 16.96
C ILE A 178 15.75 -12.35 18.15
N LYS A 179 16.70 -12.80 18.98
CA LYS A 179 17.41 -11.99 19.96
C LYS A 179 18.29 -11.00 19.18
N ALA A 180 18.00 -9.71 19.28
CA ALA A 180 18.95 -8.67 18.91
C ALA A 180 18.77 -7.42 19.78
N ARG A 181 19.56 -7.41 20.87
CA ARG A 181 20.29 -6.28 21.46
C ARG A 181 19.64 -4.90 21.48
N LEU A 182 19.24 -4.54 22.70
CA LEU A 182 19.40 -3.24 23.37
C LEU A 182 20.16 -2.17 22.57
N ASN A 183 19.47 -1.09 22.23
CA ASN A 183 20.02 0.25 22.24
C ASN A 183 19.02 1.16 22.98
N ASP A 184 19.51 1.75 24.07
CA ASP A 184 18.84 2.74 24.89
C ASP A 184 18.46 3.98 24.08
N ALA A 185 17.17 4.19 23.87
CA ALA A 185 16.61 5.51 23.58
C ALA A 185 15.31 5.65 24.41
N LYS A 186 15.39 6.43 25.48
CA LYS A 186 14.27 6.74 26.39
C LYS A 186 13.12 7.42 25.62
N PRO A 187 11.91 6.84 25.52
CA PRO A 187 10.73 7.64 25.26
C PRO A 187 10.27 8.26 26.60
N SER A 188 10.71 9.49 26.86
CA SER A 188 10.08 10.36 27.85
C SER A 188 8.70 10.75 27.32
N GLY A 189 7.67 10.03 27.77
CA GLY A 189 6.28 10.25 27.40
C GLY A 189 5.33 9.41 28.24
N ARG A 190 5.48 9.46 29.57
CA ARG A 190 4.41 9.08 30.51
C ARG A 190 3.33 10.18 30.50
N LEU A 191 2.13 9.82 30.96
CA LEU A 191 0.84 10.55 30.95
C LEU A 191 0.04 10.19 29.67
N MET A 192 -0.91 9.26 29.65
CA MET A 192 -2.07 9.09 30.53
C MET A 192 -2.62 7.66 30.38
N ALA A 193 -2.36 6.78 31.36
CA ALA A 193 -3.14 5.54 31.52
C ALA A 193 -4.06 5.73 32.73
N LYS A 194 -5.16 6.46 32.53
CA LYS A 194 -6.25 6.54 33.50
C LYS A 194 -7.35 5.56 33.08
N VAL A 195 -7.53 4.55 33.94
CA VAL A 195 -8.82 4.05 34.41
C VAL A 195 -9.73 3.38 33.36
N LEU A 196 -9.73 2.04 33.39
CA LEU A 196 -10.94 1.22 33.31
C LEU A 196 -10.65 -0.10 34.05
N LYS A 197 -10.73 0.00 35.37
CA LYS A 197 -10.82 -1.13 36.30
C LYS A 197 -12.32 -1.39 36.51
N GLU A 198 -12.66 -2.67 36.68
CA GLU A 198 -14.00 -3.19 37.03
C GLU A 198 -14.94 -3.32 35.81
N HIS A 199 -15.31 -4.53 35.37
CA HIS A 199 -16.13 -5.49 36.09
C HIS A 199 -15.60 -6.93 35.99
N LYS A 200 -15.24 -7.53 37.14
CA LYS A 200 -15.31 -8.99 37.32
C LYS A 200 -16.79 -9.36 37.48
N LYS A 201 -17.43 -9.84 36.41
CA LYS A 201 -18.70 -10.57 36.53
C LYS A 201 -18.38 -12.06 36.57
N SER A 202 -18.65 -12.63 37.73
CA SER A 202 -18.59 -14.04 38.09
C SER A 202 -19.18 -14.97 37.01
N GLY A 203 -18.36 -15.88 36.48
CA GLY A 203 -18.81 -17.06 35.74
C GLY A 203 -18.78 -18.30 36.66
N PRO A 204 -19.77 -19.19 36.60
CA PRO A 204 -19.86 -20.36 37.49
C PRO A 204 -18.80 -21.41 37.14
N LYS A 205 -18.34 -22.12 38.19
CA LYS A 205 -17.36 -23.22 38.13
C LYS A 205 -17.87 -24.37 37.25
N PRO A 206 -17.05 -24.99 36.39
CA PRO A 206 -17.39 -26.28 35.79
C PRO A 206 -17.28 -27.38 36.85
N GLN A 207 -18.41 -28.02 37.15
CA GLN A 207 -18.45 -29.31 37.84
C GLN A 207 -18.16 -30.43 36.83
N GLY A 208 -17.50 -31.49 37.31
CA GLY A 208 -17.75 -32.85 36.81
C GLY A 208 -16.70 -33.44 35.89
N ASN A 209 -15.72 -34.11 36.50
CA ASN A 209 -15.02 -35.22 35.88
C ASN A 209 -16.02 -36.35 35.59
N VAL A 210 -16.04 -36.89 34.37
CA VAL A 210 -16.46 -38.27 34.13
C VAL A 210 -15.41 -38.95 33.26
N LYS A 211 -14.70 -39.89 33.88
CA LYS A 211 -13.72 -40.78 33.29
C LYS A 211 -14.50 -42.01 32.80
N VAL A 212 -14.77 -42.12 31.51
CA VAL A 212 -15.34 -43.35 30.93
C VAL A 212 -14.19 -44.16 30.33
N THR A 213 -13.71 -45.13 31.09
CA THR A 213 -13.00 -46.29 30.57
C THR A 213 -14.04 -47.22 29.93
N LEU A 214 -13.98 -47.44 28.61
CA LEU A 214 -14.72 -48.51 27.97
C LEU A 214 -13.74 -49.57 27.42
N PHE A 215 -14.03 -50.78 27.85
CA PHE A 215 -13.30 -52.03 27.69
C PHE A 215 -13.19 -52.48 26.23
N LYS A 216 -12.06 -53.14 25.96
CA LYS A 216 -11.78 -54.01 24.81
C LYS A 216 -12.53 -55.34 24.99
N GLN A 217 -13.11 -55.86 23.92
CA GLN A 217 -13.16 -57.29 23.62
C GLN A 217 -12.70 -57.48 22.18
#